data_AF-A0AAU0HGB4-F1
#
_entry.id   AF-A0AAU0HGB4-F1
#
_cell.length_a   1.000
_cell.length_b   1.000
_cell.length_c   1.000
_cell.angle_alpha   90.00
_cell.angle_beta   90.00
_cell.angle_gamma   90.00
#
_symmetry.space_group_name_H-M   'P 1'
#
loop_
_entity.id
_entity.type
_entity.pdbx_description
1 polymer ?
#
loop_
_entity_poly.entity_id
_entity_poly.type
_entity_poly.pdbx_seq_one_letter_code
_entity_poly.pdbx_strand_id
1 'polypeptide(L)'
;MNNLITTVAATLRFRQADAPDLYDLSGPVSWCLRQADIRIIEQEDGVEGDQISFETDHGMVRVARTASGKHVEMSISVEAPAQDGDLVARQICYQLTRRISSRYSLVNIVWQPTRQIMRPAQFTWGALQSFALGFGEQGGTFRTPHYGASIC
;
A
#
# COMPACT_ATOMS: atom_id res chain seq x y z
N MET A 1 25.08 3.68 13.94
CA MET A 1 23.95 4.54 13.49
C MET A 1 22.79 3.60 13.22
N ASN A 2 21.71 3.68 14.00
CA ASN A 2 20.53 2.86 13.74
C ASN A 2 19.83 3.46 12.51
N ASN A 3 19.90 2.77 11.37
CA ASN A 3 19.09 3.13 10.21
C ASN A 3 17.64 2.87 10.58
N LEU A 4 16.91 3.93 10.94
CA LEU A 4 15.47 3.87 11.11
C LEU A 4 14.86 3.55 9.73
N ILE A 5 14.13 2.45 9.64
CA ILE A 5 13.40 2.04 8.45
C ILE A 5 11.93 2.35 8.70
N THR A 6 11.30 3.02 7.74
CA THR A 6 9.86 3.22 7.73
C THR A 6 9.22 2.12 6.91
N THR A 7 8.24 1.42 7.49
CA THR A 7 7.44 0.41 6.80
C THR A 7 6.01 0.91 6.64
N VAL A 8 5.53 0.92 5.40
CA VAL A 8 4.12 1.18 5.07
C VAL A 8 3.57 -0.05 4.41
N ALA A 9 2.38 -0.49 4.82
CA ALA A 9 1.75 -1.64 4.19
C ALA A 9 0.27 -1.45 3.87
N ALA A 10 -0.21 -2.25 2.93
CA ALA A 10 -1.62 -2.41 2.61
C ALA A 10 -1.94 -3.89 2.49
N THR A 11 -3.05 -4.33 3.07
CA THR A 11 -3.58 -5.68 2.88
C THR A 11 -4.81 -5.62 2.01
N LEU A 12 -4.76 -6.27 0.85
CA LEU A 12 -5.88 -6.38 -0.08
C LEU A 12 -6.56 -7.71 0.17
N ARG A 13 -7.85 -7.67 0.52
CA ARG A 13 -8.63 -8.89 0.79
C ARG A 13 -9.47 -9.25 -0.43
N PHE A 14 -9.30 -10.46 -0.91
CA PHE A 14 -10.01 -11.04 -2.04
C PHE A 14 -10.95 -12.13 -1.57
N ARG A 15 -12.02 -12.38 -2.34
CA ARG A 15 -12.71 -13.66 -2.26
C ARG A 15 -11.80 -14.72 -2.89
N GLN A 16 -11.85 -15.95 -2.38
CA GLN A 16 -10.95 -17.02 -2.85
C GLN A 16 -11.02 -17.25 -4.37
N ALA A 17 -12.20 -17.17 -4.98
CA ALA A 17 -12.39 -17.37 -6.42
C ALA A 17 -11.89 -16.20 -7.30
N ASP A 18 -11.69 -15.02 -6.70
CA ASP A 18 -11.32 -13.78 -7.41
C ASP A 18 -9.85 -13.39 -7.16
N ALA A 19 -9.14 -14.16 -6.32
CA ALA A 19 -7.80 -13.84 -5.88
C ALA A 19 -6.78 -14.15 -7.00
N PRO A 20 -5.99 -13.16 -7.45
CA PRO A 20 -4.90 -13.42 -8.39
C PRO A 20 -3.81 -14.25 -7.72
N ASP A 21 -3.00 -14.91 -8.53
CA ASP A 21 -1.76 -15.48 -8.04
C ASP A 21 -0.65 -14.42 -8.00
N LEU A 22 0.43 -14.69 -7.28
CA LEU A 22 1.53 -13.72 -7.14
C LEU A 22 2.24 -13.44 -8.47
N TYR A 23 2.34 -14.44 -9.33
CA TYR A 23 2.86 -14.26 -10.69
C TYR A 23 2.04 -13.24 -11.50
N ASP A 24 0.71 -13.23 -11.35
CA ASP A 24 -0.17 -12.25 -12.01
C ASP A 24 0.01 -10.83 -11.46
N LEU A 25 0.54 -10.70 -10.23
CA LEU A 25 0.83 -9.42 -9.59
C LEU A 25 2.24 -8.91 -9.91
N SER A 26 3.19 -9.78 -10.24
CA SER A 26 4.58 -9.40 -10.55
C SER A 26 4.66 -8.32 -11.64
N GLY A 27 4.04 -8.57 -12.80
CA GLY A 27 4.01 -7.62 -13.92
C GLY A 27 3.38 -6.27 -13.56
N PRO A 28 2.16 -6.23 -12.98
CA PRO A 28 1.56 -5.02 -12.42
C PRO A 28 2.46 -4.21 -11.48
N VAL A 29 3.16 -4.89 -10.57
CA VAL A 29 4.03 -4.27 -9.57
C VAL A 29 5.27 -3.70 -10.26
N SER A 30 5.99 -4.50 -11.05
CA SER A 30 7.18 -4.05 -11.78
C SER A 30 6.88 -2.87 -12.69
N TRP A 31 5.73 -2.90 -13.38
CA TRP A 31 5.30 -1.79 -14.23
C TRP A 31 5.02 -0.53 -13.44
N CYS A 32 4.35 -0.64 -12.28
CA CYS A 32 4.05 0.50 -11.42
C CYS A 32 5.32 1.13 -10.84
N LEU A 33 6.30 0.31 -10.44
CA LEU A 33 7.61 0.78 -9.97
C LEU A 33 8.34 1.55 -11.07
N ARG A 34 8.42 0.98 -12.28
CA ARG A 34 9.04 1.66 -13.43
C ARG A 34 8.35 2.97 -13.81
N GLN A 35 7.01 3.04 -13.73
CA GLN A 35 6.27 4.28 -13.99
C GLN A 35 6.52 5.37 -12.95
N ALA A 36 6.86 4.97 -11.72
CA ALA A 36 7.21 5.88 -10.65
C ALA A 36 8.70 6.29 -10.70
N ASP A 37 9.42 5.94 -11.78
CA ASP A 37 10.87 6.13 -11.93
C ASP A 37 11.70 5.43 -10.84
N ILE A 38 11.18 4.33 -10.30
CA ILE A 38 11.85 3.52 -9.28
C ILE A 38 12.62 2.42 -9.98
N ARG A 39 13.93 2.35 -9.72
CA ARG A 39 14.79 1.35 -10.31
C ARG A 39 14.71 0.06 -9.52
N ILE A 40 14.32 -1.02 -10.19
CA ILE A 40 14.43 -2.38 -9.64
C ILE A 40 15.89 -2.82 -9.77
N ILE A 41 16.52 -3.11 -8.63
CA ILE A 41 17.89 -3.63 -8.52
C ILE A 41 17.86 -5.15 -8.66
N GLU A 42 16.99 -5.79 -7.89
CA GLU A 42 16.83 -7.24 -7.84
C GLU A 42 15.36 -7.61 -7.62
N GLN A 43 14.96 -8.75 -8.15
CA GLN A 43 13.67 -9.37 -7.86
C GLN A 43 13.92 -10.78 -7.35
N GLU A 44 13.39 -11.07 -6.16
CA GLU A 44 13.47 -12.39 -5.54
C GLU A 44 12.06 -12.97 -5.39
N ASP A 45 11.87 -14.19 -5.91
CA ASP A 45 10.67 -14.97 -5.67
C ASP A 45 10.90 -15.86 -4.43
N GLY A 46 9.97 -15.84 -3.48
CA GLY A 46 10.06 -16.62 -2.25
C GLY A 46 10.04 -18.13 -2.52
N VAL A 47 10.70 -18.90 -1.65
CA VAL A 47 10.92 -20.36 -1.82
C VAL A 47 9.61 -21.15 -1.95
N GLU A 48 8.53 -20.70 -1.30
CA GLU A 48 7.21 -21.34 -1.36
C GLU A 48 6.26 -20.70 -2.40
N GLY A 49 6.72 -19.69 -3.14
CA GLY A 49 5.91 -18.96 -4.13
C GLY A 49 4.77 -18.13 -3.51
N ASP A 50 4.84 -17.88 -2.20
CA ASP A 50 3.88 -17.11 -1.41
C ASP A 50 4.33 -15.66 -1.15
N GLN A 51 5.51 -15.29 -1.64
CA GLN A 51 6.04 -13.94 -1.58
C GLN A 51 6.86 -13.59 -2.82
N ILE A 52 6.81 -12.33 -3.23
CA ILE A 52 7.75 -11.73 -4.20
C ILE A 52 8.31 -10.46 -3.56
N SER A 53 9.63 -10.29 -3.66
CA SER A 53 10.35 -9.11 -3.15
C SER A 53 11.05 -8.39 -4.29
N PHE A 54 11.05 -7.06 -4.24
CA PHE A 54 11.74 -6.19 -5.18
C PHE A 54 12.67 -5.27 -4.40
N GLU A 55 13.97 -5.46 -4.57
CA GLU A 55 14.95 -4.48 -4.12
C GLU A 55 14.95 -3.30 -5.08
N THR A 56 14.89 -2.09 -4.53
CA THR A 56 14.85 -0.85 -5.29
C THR A 56 15.82 0.17 -4.73
N ASP A 57 16.13 1.19 -5.52
CA ASP A 57 16.92 2.35 -5.08
C ASP A 57 16.24 3.19 -3.97
N HIS A 58 14.95 2.95 -3.70
CA HIS A 58 14.19 3.57 -2.62
C HIS A 58 13.90 2.63 -1.44
N GLY A 59 14.46 1.42 -1.45
CA GLY A 59 14.29 0.41 -0.41
C GLY A 59 13.63 -0.86 -0.94
N MET A 60 12.86 -1.56 -0.10
CA MET A 60 12.34 -2.89 -0.43
C MET A 60 10.82 -2.87 -0.58
N VAL A 61 10.31 -3.47 -1.66
CA VAL A 61 8.88 -3.69 -1.87
C VAL A 61 8.61 -5.18 -1.78
N ARG A 62 7.68 -5.61 -0.93
CA ARG A 62 7.28 -7.02 -0.82
C ARG A 62 5.80 -7.18 -1.08
N VAL A 63 5.46 -8.25 -1.77
CA VAL A 63 4.08 -8.70 -1.96
C VAL A 63 3.99 -10.12 -1.44
N ALA A 64 3.16 -10.38 -0.44
CA ALA A 64 2.97 -11.71 0.09
C ALA A 64 1.50 -12.12 0.05
N ARG A 65 1.27 -13.42 -0.12
CA ARG A 65 -0.05 -14.05 -0.18
C ARG A 65 -0.27 -14.88 1.07
N THR A 66 -1.42 -14.71 1.69
CA THR A 66 -1.82 -15.54 2.84
C THR A 66 -3.26 -15.99 2.66
N ALA A 67 -3.49 -17.30 2.80
CA ALA A 67 -4.85 -17.85 2.84
C ALA A 67 -5.49 -17.56 4.21
N SER A 68 -6.71 -17.00 4.22
CA SER A 68 -7.44 -16.62 5.42
C SER A 68 -8.89 -17.12 5.35
N GLY A 69 -9.07 -18.42 5.62
CA GLY A 69 -10.38 -19.09 5.56
C GLY A 69 -11.00 -19.01 4.15
N LYS A 70 -12.12 -18.28 4.02
CA LYS A 70 -12.82 -18.06 2.74
C LYS A 70 -12.24 -16.91 1.90
N HIS A 71 -11.19 -16.26 2.39
CA HIS A 71 -10.54 -15.13 1.75
C HIS A 71 -9.08 -15.44 1.46
N VAL A 72 -8.54 -14.72 0.49
CA VAL A 72 -7.09 -14.62 0.27
C VAL A 72 -6.69 -13.19 0.57
N GLU A 73 -5.63 -13.02 1.34
CA GLU A 73 -5.05 -11.73 1.67
C GLU A 73 -3.75 -11.56 0.89
N MET A 74 -3.61 -10.45 0.19
CA MET A 74 -2.34 -10.03 -0.39
C MET A 74 -1.84 -8.84 0.41
N SER A 75 -0.69 -8.98 1.08
CA SER A 75 -0.01 -7.86 1.71
C SER A 75 0.96 -7.24 0.72
N ILE A 76 0.97 -5.91 0.65
CA ILE A 76 1.99 -5.12 -0.04
C ILE A 76 2.67 -4.32 1.05
N SER A 77 3.97 -4.50 1.25
CA SER A 77 4.77 -3.69 2.16
C SER A 77 5.87 -2.97 1.40
N VAL A 78 6.13 -1.73 1.82
CA VAL A 78 7.20 -0.89 1.30
C VAL A 78 8.03 -0.42 2.47
N GLU A 79 9.32 -0.73 2.42
CA GLU A 79 10.32 -0.31 3.40
C GLU A 79 11.23 0.73 2.75
N ALA A 80 11.39 1.89 3.40
CA ALA A 80 12.26 2.96 2.92
C ALA A 80 13.07 3.59 4.08
N PRO A 81 14.22 4.21 3.81
CA PRO A 81 15.01 4.92 4.83
C PRO A 81 14.22 6.08 5.46
N ALA A 82 14.19 6.19 6.79
CA ALA A 82 13.27 7.11 7.49
C ALA A 82 13.52 8.61 7.27
N GLN A 83 14.75 9.03 6.93
CA GLN A 83 15.09 10.46 6.87
C GLN A 83 14.28 11.25 5.83
N ASP A 84 13.87 10.60 4.74
CA ASP A 84 13.01 11.18 3.68
C ASP A 84 12.02 10.17 3.07
N GLY A 85 12.08 8.90 3.48
CA GLY A 85 11.41 7.78 2.83
C GLY A 85 9.97 7.50 3.28
N ASP A 86 9.44 8.14 4.33
CA ASP A 86 8.05 7.88 4.76
C ASP A 86 7.05 8.27 3.67
N LEU A 87 7.14 9.49 3.15
CA LEU A 87 6.22 9.95 2.09
C LEU A 87 6.38 9.11 0.83
N VAL A 88 7.61 8.76 0.46
CA VAL A 88 7.93 7.91 -0.69
C VAL A 88 7.31 6.51 -0.51
N ALA A 89 7.54 5.86 0.63
CA ALA A 89 6.95 4.55 0.94
C ALA A 89 5.41 4.58 0.91
N ARG A 90 4.81 5.63 1.47
CA ARG A 90 3.35 5.84 1.45
C ARG A 90 2.83 6.00 0.02
N GLN A 91 3.51 6.79 -0.81
CA GLN A 91 3.12 7.01 -2.20
C GLN A 91 3.26 5.72 -3.02
N ILE A 92 4.37 5.00 -2.91
CA ILE A 92 4.60 3.73 -3.60
C ILE A 92 3.52 2.72 -3.22
N CYS A 93 3.31 2.51 -1.91
CA CYS A 93 2.33 1.56 -1.41
C CYS A 93 0.91 1.92 -1.86
N TYR A 94 0.56 3.21 -1.86
CA TYR A 94 -0.72 3.70 -2.38
C TYR A 94 -0.89 3.42 -3.88
N GLN A 95 0.09 3.76 -4.71
CA GLN A 95 0.01 3.60 -6.17
C GLN A 95 -0.12 2.12 -6.54
N LEU A 96 0.67 1.24 -5.92
CA LEU A 96 0.58 -0.20 -6.11
C LEU A 96 -0.80 -0.73 -5.74
N THR A 97 -1.28 -0.38 -4.55
CA THR A 97 -2.61 -0.81 -4.06
C THR A 97 -3.73 -0.29 -4.96
N ARG A 98 -3.63 0.96 -5.41
CA ARG A 98 -4.62 1.56 -6.33
C ARG A 98 -4.62 0.86 -7.68
N ARG A 99 -3.44 0.55 -8.21
CA ARG A 99 -3.32 -0.13 -9.50
C ARG A 99 -3.90 -1.54 -9.45
N ILE A 100 -3.60 -2.30 -8.40
CA ILE A 100 -4.13 -3.66 -8.20
C ILE A 100 -5.64 -3.62 -7.98
N SER A 101 -6.14 -2.74 -7.12
CA SER A 101 -7.58 -2.59 -6.87
C SER A 101 -8.40 -2.10 -8.06
N SER A 102 -7.78 -1.46 -9.06
CA SER A 102 -8.45 -1.13 -10.32
C SER A 102 -8.55 -2.29 -11.30
N ARG A 103 -7.73 -3.34 -11.12
CA ARG A 103 -7.67 -4.50 -12.00
C ARG A 103 -8.44 -5.71 -11.46
N TYR A 104 -8.50 -5.85 -10.15
CA TYR A 104 -9.08 -7.02 -9.49
C TYR A 104 -10.24 -6.65 -8.58
N SER A 105 -11.19 -7.58 -8.44
CA SER A 105 -12.31 -7.45 -7.51
C SER A 105 -11.86 -7.75 -6.09
N LEU A 106 -11.96 -6.74 -5.22
CA LEU A 106 -11.56 -6.84 -3.80
C LEU A 106 -12.76 -6.68 -2.88
N VAL A 107 -12.72 -7.35 -1.74
CA VAL A 107 -13.67 -7.14 -0.64
C VAL A 107 -13.37 -5.82 0.07
N ASN A 108 -12.12 -5.63 0.48
CA ASN A 108 -11.66 -4.43 1.15
C ASN A 108 -10.12 -4.30 1.08
N ILE A 109 -9.64 -3.14 1.51
CA ILE A 109 -8.23 -2.79 1.65
C ILE A 109 -8.01 -2.35 3.09
N VAL A 110 -7.00 -2.92 3.75
CA VAL A 110 -6.56 -2.53 5.09
C VAL A 110 -5.27 -1.73 4.96
N TRP A 111 -5.28 -0.45 5.34
CA TRP A 111 -4.10 0.42 5.27
C TRP A 111 -3.34 0.42 6.60
N GLN A 112 -2.06 0.03 6.59
CA GLN A 112 -1.19 -0.15 7.76
C GLN A 112 -0.14 0.96 7.78
N PRO A 113 -0.57 2.20 8.05
CA PRO A 113 -0.16 2.85 9.31
C PRO A 113 -1.34 3.15 10.25
N THR A 114 -2.58 3.22 9.75
CA THR A 114 -3.77 3.65 10.51
C THR A 114 -4.75 2.51 10.82
N ARG A 115 -4.50 1.30 10.29
CA ARG A 115 -5.35 0.10 10.36
C ARG A 115 -6.76 0.30 9.80
N GLN A 116 -6.91 1.22 8.86
CA GLN A 116 -8.22 1.55 8.29
C GLN A 116 -8.65 0.55 7.25
N ILE A 117 -9.92 0.14 7.34
CA ILE A 117 -10.55 -0.77 6.39
C ILE A 117 -11.42 0.07 5.44
N MET A 118 -11.11 0.02 4.15
CA MET A 118 -11.79 0.79 3.12
C MET A 118 -12.26 -0.11 1.99
N ARG A 119 -13.38 0.24 1.35
CA ARG A 119 -13.73 -0.34 0.05
C ARG A 119 -12.79 0.22 -1.04
N PRO A 120 -12.53 -0.53 -2.13
CA PRO A 120 -11.69 -0.05 -3.23
C PRO A 120 -12.08 1.33 -3.79
N ALA A 121 -13.38 1.61 -3.91
CA ALA A 121 -13.87 2.90 -4.39
C ALA A 121 -13.56 4.07 -3.42
N GLN A 122 -13.39 3.79 -2.14
CA GLN A 122 -13.10 4.79 -1.09
C GLN A 122 -11.59 4.97 -0.86
N PHE A 123 -10.77 4.03 -1.34
CA PHE A 123 -9.31 4.08 -1.22
C PHE A 123 -8.74 5.13 -2.17
N THR A 124 -8.61 6.35 -1.66
CA THR A 124 -8.10 7.53 -2.37
C THR A 124 -7.00 8.20 -1.56
N TRP A 125 -6.09 8.91 -2.22
CA TRP A 125 -5.00 9.60 -1.55
C TRP A 125 -5.49 10.61 -0.50
N GLY A 126 -6.55 11.38 -0.82
CA GLY A 126 -7.16 12.31 0.12
C GLY A 126 -7.74 11.62 1.35
N ALA A 127 -8.34 10.44 1.19
CA ALA A 127 -8.77 9.64 2.33
C ALA A 127 -7.56 9.30 3.22
N LEU A 128 -6.44 8.84 2.66
CA LEU A 128 -5.23 8.52 3.43
C LEU A 128 -4.57 9.72 4.11
N GLN A 129 -4.68 10.92 3.53
CA GLN A 129 -4.14 12.17 4.10
C GLN A 129 -4.99 12.72 5.24
N SER A 130 -6.33 12.55 5.17
CA SER A 130 -7.27 12.99 6.21
C SER A 130 -7.03 12.32 7.57
N PHE A 131 -6.19 11.29 7.59
CA PHE A 131 -5.88 10.49 8.78
C PHE A 131 -4.41 10.60 9.20
N ALA A 132 -3.72 11.66 8.77
CA ALA A 132 -2.34 11.89 9.16
C ALA A 132 -2.17 12.04 10.68
N LEU A 133 -1.43 11.08 11.25
CA LEU A 133 -0.56 11.17 12.44
C LEU A 133 -1.25 11.36 13.80
N GLY A 134 -2.08 10.39 14.19
CA GLY A 134 -2.47 10.18 15.58
C GLY A 134 -1.35 9.57 16.44
N PHE A 135 -0.23 10.28 16.60
CA PHE A 135 0.69 10.09 17.73
C PHE A 135 1.14 11.46 18.23
N GLY A 136 0.37 12.00 19.19
CA GLY A 136 0.76 13.08 20.08
C GLY A 136 0.35 14.50 19.66
N GLU A 137 -0.88 14.91 20.00
CA GLU A 137 -1.09 16.17 20.74
C GLU A 137 -2.49 16.20 21.35
N GLN A 138 -2.53 16.71 22.58
CA GLN A 138 -3.70 16.79 23.46
C GLN A 138 -4.71 17.84 22.96
N GLY A 139 -5.99 17.61 23.26
CA GLY A 139 -7.02 18.65 23.47
C GLY A 139 -7.06 19.84 22.50
N GLY A 140 -7.90 19.76 21.46
CA GLY A 140 -8.25 20.93 20.65
C GLY A 140 -9.52 20.69 19.86
N THR A 141 -10.51 21.55 20.05
CA THR A 141 -11.85 21.51 19.48
C THR A 141 -11.87 21.29 17.96
N PHE A 142 -12.64 20.28 17.54
CA PHE A 142 -12.94 19.96 16.15
C PHE A 142 -13.64 21.15 15.48
N ARG A 143 -12.94 21.87 14.59
CA ARG A 143 -13.56 22.76 13.60
C ARG A 143 -13.72 21.98 12.30
N THR A 144 -14.97 21.75 11.93
CA THR A 144 -15.41 21.26 10.62
C THR A 144 -14.85 22.13 9.50
N PRO A 145 -14.21 21.58 8.46
CA PRO A 145 -14.00 22.33 7.23
C PRO A 145 -15.33 22.44 6.48
N HIS A 146 -15.81 23.67 6.31
CA HIS A 146 -16.85 24.00 5.34
C HIS A 146 -16.30 23.73 3.93
N TYR A 147 -16.80 22.70 3.26
CA TYR A 147 -16.67 22.58 1.81
C TYR A 147 -17.55 23.66 1.17
N GLY A 148 -16.94 24.80 0.85
CA GLY A 148 -17.51 25.80 -0.04
C GLY A 148 -17.53 25.27 -1.47
N ALA A 149 -18.72 25.31 -2.09
CA ALA A 149 -18.89 25.11 -3.51
C ALA A 149 -18.08 26.14 -4.32
N SER A 150 -17.46 25.71 -5.42
CA SER A 150 -17.13 26.59 -6.55
C SER A 150 -16.96 25.77 -7.83
N ILE A 151 -18.06 25.73 -8.58
CA ILE A 151 -18.20 26.02 -10.02
C ILE A 151 -16.90 26.15 -10.82
N CYS A 152 -16.73 25.28 -11.83
CA CYS A 152 -16.55 25.57 -13.25
C CYS A 152 -16.82 24.28 -14.04
#